data_AF-A0A7S3B2B5-F1
#
_entry.id   AF-A0A7S3B2B5-F1
#
_cell.length_a   1.000
_cell.length_b   1.000
_cell.length_c   1.000
_cell.angle_alpha   90.00
_cell.angle_beta   90.00
_cell.angle_gamma   90.00
#
_symmetry.space_group_name_H-M   'P 1'
#
loop_
_entity.id
_entity.type
_entity.pdbx_description
1 polymer ?
#
loop_
_entity_poly.entity_id
_entity_poly.type
_entity_poly.pdbx_seq_one_letter_code
_entity_poly.pdbx_strand_id
1 'polypeptide(L)'
;MTHAQLHEFIRTAPKGSLMMQVGARDHSRDHDMGQLAIQYHWQAILLEPIPWLAERLERKYADNPLVHVVRATICPSAPASCTPGVLPFSWVQTSRKQHHGSRTADPRCLPHWASELTSLSYAHVVKQQREIRFTPLMCAACAQRLYHNVSALDAGCLSDALLANMANSTVACTCFSSLLMPDESGGLRMALERRGPSITQQPPNKISLLLLDAEGHTLQLLQQFPFSSTPIIRVGYAPYHMHAGTRRKAVALLERANFTHVRTNWRHSDWARAPRHSG
;
A
#
# COMPACT_ATOMS: atom_id res chain seq x y z
N MET A 1 14.83 2.12 -11.39
CA MET A 1 15.23 0.83 -10.84
C MET A 1 14.26 -0.22 -11.36
N THR A 2 14.70 -1.32 -11.95
CA THR A 2 13.77 -2.35 -12.44
C THR A 2 13.24 -3.23 -11.30
N HIS A 3 12.16 -3.96 -11.55
CA HIS A 3 11.67 -5.01 -10.64
C HIS A 3 12.79 -6.01 -10.27
N ALA A 4 13.58 -6.44 -11.26
CA ALA A 4 14.73 -7.32 -11.05
C ALA A 4 15.80 -6.70 -10.13
N GLN A 5 16.08 -5.39 -10.26
CA GLN A 5 17.03 -4.71 -9.37
C GLN A 5 16.54 -4.60 -7.93
N LEU A 6 15.22 -4.47 -7.72
CA LEU A 6 14.64 -4.47 -6.38
C LEU A 6 14.64 -5.87 -5.77
N HIS A 7 14.26 -6.87 -6.57
CA HIS A 7 14.36 -8.28 -6.19
C HIS A 7 15.79 -8.62 -5.76
N GLU A 8 16.78 -8.20 -6.54
CA GLU A 8 18.19 -8.38 -6.22
C GLU A 8 18.61 -7.63 -4.94
N PHE A 9 18.11 -6.42 -4.73
CA PHE A 9 18.34 -5.69 -3.48
C PHE A 9 17.77 -6.43 -2.27
N ILE A 10 16.53 -6.94 -2.38
CA ILE A 10 15.89 -7.70 -1.31
C ILE A 10 16.70 -8.96 -0.98
N ARG A 11 17.09 -9.70 -2.02
CA ARG A 11 17.87 -10.94 -1.93
C ARG A 11 19.25 -10.76 -1.30
N THR A 12 19.92 -9.64 -1.59
CA THR A 12 21.31 -9.39 -1.19
C THR A 12 21.46 -8.58 0.09
N ALA A 13 20.38 -7.96 0.59
CA ALA A 13 20.44 -7.24 1.85
C ALA A 13 20.63 -8.21 3.04
N PRO A 14 21.20 -7.73 4.16
CA PRO A 14 21.33 -8.54 5.37
C PRO A 14 19.97 -9.05 5.85
N LYS A 15 19.95 -10.30 6.35
CA LYS A 15 18.80 -10.87 7.08
C LYS A 15 18.42 -9.96 8.26
N GLY A 16 17.13 -9.89 8.57
CA GLY A 16 16.61 -8.99 9.59
C GLY A 16 16.55 -7.52 9.17
N SER A 17 16.85 -7.20 7.89
CA SER A 17 16.53 -5.89 7.32
C SER A 17 15.07 -5.52 7.56
N LEU A 18 14.79 -4.25 7.86
CA LEU A 18 13.42 -3.79 8.10
C LEU A 18 12.77 -3.23 6.83
N MET A 19 11.58 -3.70 6.53
CA MET A 19 10.66 -3.11 5.56
C MET A 19 9.44 -2.54 6.26
N MET A 20 8.95 -1.41 5.75
CA MET A 20 7.62 -0.90 6.05
C MET A 20 6.82 -0.77 4.76
N GLN A 21 5.58 -1.26 4.76
CA GLN A 21 4.68 -1.17 3.61
C GLN A 21 3.35 -0.55 4.03
N VAL A 22 2.96 0.55 3.37
CA VAL A 22 1.66 1.19 3.54
C VAL A 22 0.76 0.79 2.38
N GLY A 23 -0.39 0.18 2.70
CA GLY A 23 -1.28 -0.42 1.70
C GLY A 23 -0.86 -1.85 1.34
N ALA A 24 -0.61 -2.68 2.35
CA ALA A 24 -0.07 -4.03 2.17
C ALA A 24 -1.07 -5.03 1.55
N ARG A 25 -2.38 -4.78 1.61
CA ARG A 25 -3.45 -5.66 1.10
C ARG A 25 -3.42 -7.03 1.73
N ASP A 26 -3.45 -8.12 0.95
CA ASP A 26 -3.40 -9.50 1.46
C ASP A 26 -2.21 -10.30 0.89
N HIS A 27 -1.30 -9.61 0.17
CA HIS A 27 -0.18 -10.22 -0.56
C HIS A 27 -0.62 -11.45 -1.40
N SER A 28 -1.83 -11.47 -1.95
CA SER A 28 -2.32 -12.61 -2.75
C SER A 28 -1.74 -12.67 -4.17
N ARG A 29 -1.02 -11.62 -4.59
CA ARG A 29 -0.45 -11.52 -5.94
C ARG A 29 0.94 -12.08 -6.00
N ASP A 30 1.23 -12.74 -7.12
CA ASP A 30 2.59 -13.10 -7.48
C ASP A 30 3.43 -11.82 -7.58
N HIS A 31 4.65 -11.88 -7.04
CA HIS A 31 5.63 -10.79 -7.05
C HIS A 31 5.31 -9.57 -6.18
N ASP A 32 4.51 -9.73 -5.12
CA ASP A 32 4.45 -8.70 -4.07
C ASP A 32 5.83 -8.54 -3.40
N MET A 33 6.40 -7.33 -3.46
CA MET A 33 7.73 -7.05 -2.92
C MET A 33 7.80 -7.19 -1.39
N GLY A 34 6.67 -6.96 -0.71
CA GLY A 34 6.56 -7.17 0.72
C GLY A 34 6.60 -8.64 1.07
N GLN A 35 5.84 -9.46 0.35
CA GLN A 35 5.92 -10.91 0.49
C GLN A 35 7.33 -11.44 0.21
N LEU A 36 7.99 -10.92 -0.83
CA LEU A 36 9.36 -11.31 -1.17
C LEU A 36 10.36 -10.95 -0.06
N ALA A 37 10.28 -9.74 0.51
CA ALA A 37 11.15 -9.35 1.62
C ALA A 37 11.00 -10.30 2.81
N ILE A 38 9.76 -10.66 3.15
CA ILE A 38 9.45 -11.61 4.23
C ILE A 38 10.03 -13.01 3.94
N GLN A 39 9.96 -13.48 2.68
CA GLN A 39 10.59 -14.75 2.27
C GLN A 39 12.12 -14.75 2.44
N TYR A 40 12.76 -13.58 2.36
CA TYR A 40 14.19 -13.39 2.64
C TYR A 40 14.50 -13.05 4.11
N HIS A 41 13.59 -13.35 5.04
CA HIS A 41 13.75 -13.14 6.48
C HIS A 41 13.97 -11.67 6.87
N TRP A 42 13.33 -10.75 6.16
CA TRP A 42 13.24 -9.37 6.61
C TRP A 42 12.17 -9.22 7.69
N GLN A 43 12.38 -8.25 8.58
CA GLN A 43 11.31 -7.75 9.43
C GLN A 43 10.36 -6.89 8.59
N ALA A 44 9.06 -6.96 8.87
CA ALA A 44 8.05 -6.24 8.12
C ALA A 44 7.01 -5.58 9.04
N ILE A 45 6.78 -4.29 8.83
CA ILE A 45 5.61 -3.58 9.35
C ILE A 45 4.65 -3.37 8.17
N LEU A 46 3.52 -4.06 8.18
CA LEU A 46 2.51 -4.05 7.13
C LEU A 46 1.31 -3.24 7.60
N LEU A 47 1.05 -2.07 7.01
CA LEU A 47 -0.12 -1.27 7.30
C LEU A 47 -1.22 -1.57 6.28
N GLU A 48 -2.38 -1.97 6.77
CA GLU A 48 -3.57 -2.22 5.95
C GLU A 48 -4.83 -1.71 6.68
N PRO A 49 -5.44 -0.61 6.21
CA PRO A 49 -6.61 -0.03 6.86
C PRO A 49 -7.92 -0.80 6.61
N ILE A 50 -8.01 -1.60 5.54
CA ILE A 50 -9.23 -2.36 5.24
C ILE A 50 -9.30 -3.59 6.15
N PRO A 51 -10.33 -3.72 7.02
CA PRO A 51 -10.35 -4.73 8.08
C PRO A 51 -10.16 -6.16 7.59
N TRP A 52 -10.89 -6.55 6.53
CA TRP A 52 -10.85 -7.93 6.03
C TRP A 52 -9.54 -8.26 5.28
N LEU A 53 -8.82 -7.27 4.73
CA LEU A 53 -7.50 -7.47 4.14
C LEU A 53 -6.45 -7.62 5.25
N ALA A 54 -6.51 -6.78 6.28
CA ALA A 54 -5.62 -6.88 7.43
C ALA A 54 -5.81 -8.22 8.16
N GLU A 55 -7.04 -8.70 8.34
CA GLU A 55 -7.33 -10.04 8.88
C GLU A 55 -6.77 -11.18 8.05
N ARG A 56 -6.67 -11.00 6.73
CA ARG A 56 -6.03 -11.99 5.85
C ARG A 56 -4.51 -11.95 6.01
N LEU A 57 -3.89 -10.77 6.11
CA LEU A 57 -2.46 -10.65 6.41
C LEU A 57 -2.10 -11.26 7.75
N GLU A 58 -2.86 -10.96 8.79
CA GLU A 58 -2.64 -11.49 10.14
C GLU A 58 -2.70 -13.01 10.14
N ARG A 59 -3.70 -13.61 9.49
CA ARG A 59 -3.76 -15.08 9.35
C ARG A 59 -2.62 -15.63 8.50
N LYS A 60 -2.27 -14.97 7.40
CA LYS A 60 -1.19 -15.39 6.51
C LYS A 60 0.17 -15.40 7.21
N TYR A 61 0.38 -14.50 8.17
CA TYR A 61 1.65 -14.32 8.87
C TYR A 61 1.58 -14.61 10.37
N ALA A 62 0.55 -15.34 10.84
CA ALA A 62 0.32 -15.61 12.26
C ALA A 62 1.53 -16.28 12.94
N ASP A 63 2.19 -17.20 12.22
CA ASP A 63 3.34 -17.96 12.72
C ASP A 63 4.69 -17.30 12.37
N ASN A 64 4.70 -16.09 11.79
CA ASN A 64 5.92 -15.39 11.41
C ASN A 64 6.21 -14.23 12.38
N PRO A 65 7.12 -14.39 13.36
CA PRO A 65 7.40 -13.36 14.36
C PRO A 65 8.10 -12.12 13.79
N LEU A 66 8.59 -12.17 12.55
CA LEU A 66 9.22 -11.04 11.87
C LEU A 66 8.21 -10.09 11.23
N VAL A 67 6.92 -10.47 11.17
CA VAL A 67 5.87 -9.69 10.52
C VAL A 67 4.94 -9.11 11.57
N HIS A 68 4.69 -7.81 11.48
CA HIS A 68 3.69 -7.13 12.26
C HIS A 68 2.69 -6.43 11.35
N VAL A 69 1.41 -6.78 11.50
CA VAL A 69 0.31 -6.17 10.76
C VAL A 69 -0.34 -5.09 11.63
N VAL A 70 -0.45 -3.88 11.07
CA VAL A 70 -1.10 -2.74 11.71
C VAL A 70 -2.39 -2.44 10.96
N ARG A 71 -3.53 -2.57 11.65
CA ARG A 71 -4.87 -2.24 11.12
C ARG A 71 -5.13 -0.73 11.11
N ALA A 72 -4.25 0.04 10.46
CA ALA A 72 -4.34 1.49 10.43
C ALA A 72 -3.81 2.05 9.11
N THR A 73 -4.23 3.27 8.81
CA THR A 73 -3.57 4.13 7.83
C THR A 73 -2.62 5.11 8.54
N ILE A 74 -1.89 5.93 7.78
CA ILE A 74 -1.13 7.05 8.34
C ILE A 74 -2.04 8.28 8.38
N CYS A 75 -2.10 8.98 9.53
CA CYS A 75 -2.90 10.20 9.67
C CYS A 75 -2.46 11.27 8.66
N PRO A 76 -3.26 12.21 8.14
CA PRO A 76 -2.85 13.16 7.09
C PRO A 76 -2.13 14.44 7.59
N SER A 77 -1.84 14.54 8.89
CA SER A 77 -1.20 15.67 9.57
C SER A 77 0.33 15.74 9.39
N ALA A 78 0.93 16.93 9.46
CA ALA A 78 2.39 17.08 9.43
C ALA A 78 3.10 16.23 10.50
N PRO A 79 4.35 15.76 10.28
CA PRO A 79 5.01 14.83 11.20
C PRO A 79 5.07 15.33 12.65
N ALA A 80 5.34 16.62 12.85
CA ALA A 80 5.48 17.24 14.18
C ALA A 80 4.14 17.41 14.94
N SER A 81 3.01 17.38 14.24
CA SER A 81 1.67 17.52 14.82
C SER A 81 0.82 16.27 14.62
N CYS A 82 1.45 15.15 14.25
CA CYS A 82 0.74 13.93 14.01
C CYS A 82 0.21 13.34 15.32
N THR A 83 -1.11 13.16 15.38
CA THR A 83 -1.81 12.56 16.51
C THR A 83 -2.60 11.35 16.01
N PRO A 84 -2.39 10.14 16.57
CA PRO A 84 -3.22 8.98 16.25
C PRO A 84 -4.70 9.25 16.48
N GLY A 85 -5.55 8.58 15.71
CA GLY A 85 -7.00 8.82 15.78
C GLY A 85 -7.78 7.89 14.86
N VAL A 86 -8.94 8.37 14.40
CA VAL A 86 -9.77 7.68 13.42
C VAL A 86 -10.08 8.61 12.25
N LEU A 87 -10.12 8.05 11.04
CA LEU A 87 -10.37 8.80 9.81
C LEU A 87 -11.44 8.13 8.98
N PRO A 88 -12.26 8.90 8.24
CA PRO A 88 -13.09 8.32 7.19
C PRO A 88 -12.19 7.64 6.15
N PHE A 89 -12.62 6.47 5.70
CA PHE A 89 -11.95 5.68 4.70
C PHE A 89 -12.97 5.03 3.77
N SER A 90 -12.71 5.14 2.48
CA SER A 90 -13.56 4.65 1.41
C SER A 90 -12.77 3.64 0.58
N TRP A 91 -13.40 2.53 0.21
CA TRP A 91 -12.81 1.51 -0.66
C TRP A 91 -13.87 0.79 -1.48
N VAL A 92 -13.45 0.03 -2.49
CA VAL A 92 -14.34 -0.85 -3.25
C VAL A 92 -14.33 -2.25 -2.63
N GLN A 93 -15.49 -2.70 -2.13
CA GLN A 93 -15.67 -4.01 -1.52
C GLN A 93 -16.00 -5.08 -2.56
N THR A 94 -14.99 -5.80 -3.03
CA THR A 94 -15.14 -6.89 -4.01
C THR A 94 -15.62 -8.22 -3.40
N SER A 95 -15.77 -8.30 -2.07
CA SER A 95 -16.22 -9.50 -1.34
C SER A 95 -17.73 -9.52 -1.04
N ARG A 96 -18.49 -8.53 -1.52
CA ARG A 96 -19.87 -8.28 -1.11
C ARG A 96 -20.88 -9.24 -1.76
N LYS A 97 -21.13 -10.38 -1.11
CA LYS A 97 -22.03 -11.42 -1.63
C LYS A 97 -23.48 -10.97 -1.85
N GLN A 98 -23.94 -9.96 -1.11
CA GLN A 98 -25.32 -9.46 -1.19
C GLN A 98 -25.71 -8.96 -2.59
N HIS A 99 -24.74 -8.60 -3.43
CA HIS A 99 -24.97 -8.08 -4.77
C HIS A 99 -24.75 -9.13 -5.87
N HIS A 100 -24.50 -10.39 -5.52
CA HIS A 100 -24.32 -11.45 -6.51
C HIS A 100 -25.57 -11.61 -7.39
N GLY A 101 -25.37 -11.63 -8.70
CA GLY A 101 -26.41 -11.69 -9.72
C GLY A 101 -26.93 -10.32 -10.17
N SER A 102 -26.55 -9.23 -9.48
CA SER A 102 -27.00 -7.88 -9.85
C SER A 102 -26.32 -7.38 -11.12
N ARG A 103 -27.13 -6.88 -12.07
CA ARG A 103 -26.66 -6.26 -13.31
C ARG A 103 -25.70 -5.09 -13.07
N THR A 104 -25.96 -4.31 -12.04
CA THR A 104 -25.30 -3.03 -11.78
C THR A 104 -24.50 -3.03 -10.49
N ALA A 105 -24.41 -4.17 -9.79
CA ALA A 105 -23.73 -4.23 -8.50
C ALA A 105 -22.95 -5.52 -8.25
N ASP A 106 -22.92 -6.50 -9.16
CA ASP A 106 -22.21 -7.74 -8.87
C ASP A 106 -20.69 -7.52 -8.78
N PRO A 107 -20.05 -7.69 -7.60
CA PRO A 107 -18.63 -7.47 -7.43
C PRO A 107 -17.77 -8.44 -8.24
N ARG A 108 -18.31 -9.58 -8.68
CA ARG A 108 -17.62 -10.51 -9.56
C ARG A 108 -17.40 -9.91 -10.96
N CYS A 109 -18.13 -8.87 -11.34
CA CYS A 109 -17.86 -8.14 -12.58
C CYS A 109 -16.68 -7.18 -12.48
N LEU A 110 -16.28 -6.83 -11.26
CA LEU A 110 -15.18 -5.91 -11.06
C LEU A 110 -13.84 -6.61 -11.34
N PRO A 111 -12.90 -5.91 -11.97
CA PRO A 111 -11.55 -6.44 -12.14
C PRO A 111 -10.89 -6.66 -10.77
N HIS A 112 -9.91 -7.57 -10.71
CA HIS A 112 -9.20 -7.87 -9.47
C HIS A 112 -8.48 -6.66 -8.86
N TRP A 113 -8.19 -5.63 -9.66
CA TRP A 113 -7.62 -4.38 -9.20
C TRP A 113 -8.71 -3.45 -8.60
N ALA A 114 -10.01 -3.70 -8.71
CA ALA A 114 -11.00 -2.78 -8.18
C ALA A 114 -10.88 -2.57 -6.65
N SER A 115 -10.52 -3.62 -5.90
CA SER A 115 -10.24 -3.51 -4.47
C SER A 115 -8.98 -2.71 -4.14
N GLU A 116 -8.18 -2.36 -5.14
CA GLU A 116 -7.09 -1.38 -5.02
C GLU A 116 -7.63 0.00 -4.72
N LEU A 117 -8.80 0.36 -5.24
CA LEU A 117 -9.28 1.73 -5.13
C LEU A 117 -9.70 2.03 -3.70
N THR A 118 -8.84 2.78 -3.01
CA THR A 118 -9.03 3.18 -1.62
C THR A 118 -8.65 4.64 -1.43
N SER A 119 -9.23 5.30 -0.43
CA SER A 119 -8.88 6.69 -0.12
C SER A 119 -9.41 7.12 1.24
N LEU A 120 -8.77 8.14 1.83
CA LEU A 120 -9.32 8.91 2.94
C LEU A 120 -10.50 9.82 2.54
N SER A 121 -10.92 9.79 1.27
CA SER A 121 -12.02 10.60 0.74
C SER A 121 -12.84 9.83 -0.27
N TYR A 122 -14.15 9.71 -0.02
CA TYR A 122 -15.12 9.12 -0.95
C TYR A 122 -15.08 9.81 -2.33
N ALA A 123 -15.04 11.15 -2.33
CA ALA A 123 -14.98 11.93 -3.56
C ALA A 123 -13.73 11.61 -4.40
N HIS A 124 -12.63 11.27 -3.75
CA HIS A 124 -11.41 10.85 -4.46
C HIS A 124 -11.59 9.50 -5.15
N VAL A 125 -12.19 8.51 -4.49
CA VAL A 125 -12.45 7.19 -5.11
C VAL A 125 -13.43 7.34 -6.29
N VAL A 126 -14.47 8.16 -6.15
CA VAL A 126 -15.40 8.48 -7.25
C VAL A 126 -14.68 9.16 -8.41
N LYS A 127 -13.76 10.10 -8.12
CA LYS A 127 -12.96 10.75 -9.16
C LYS A 127 -12.09 9.74 -9.90
N GLN A 128 -11.36 8.87 -9.19
CA GLN A 128 -10.54 7.82 -9.80
C GLN A 128 -11.38 6.86 -10.65
N GLN A 129 -12.56 6.47 -10.14
CA GLN A 129 -13.51 5.66 -10.90
C GLN A 129 -13.85 6.28 -12.26
N ARG A 130 -14.08 7.60 -12.33
CA ARG A 130 -14.39 8.30 -13.58
C ARG A 130 -13.22 8.35 -14.57
N GLU A 131 -11.99 8.24 -14.07
CA GLU A 131 -10.78 8.21 -14.90
C GLU A 131 -10.51 6.80 -15.48
N ILE A 132 -11.14 5.76 -14.91
CA ILE A 132 -11.03 4.40 -15.39
C ILE A 132 -11.84 4.22 -16.66
N ARG A 133 -11.15 3.78 -17.71
CA ARG A 133 -11.79 3.40 -18.98
C ARG A 133 -12.08 1.92 -19.00
N PHE A 134 -13.32 1.55 -18.73
CA PHE A 134 -13.79 0.20 -18.95
C PHE A 134 -13.92 -0.07 -20.45
N THR A 135 -13.41 -1.21 -20.91
CA THR A 135 -13.50 -1.58 -22.33
C THR A 135 -14.79 -2.36 -22.58
N PRO A 136 -15.32 -2.35 -23.81
CA PRO A 136 -16.44 -3.21 -24.19
C PRO A 136 -16.21 -4.68 -23.86
N LEU A 137 -14.96 -5.16 -23.97
CA LEU A 137 -14.56 -6.52 -23.62
C LEU A 137 -14.77 -6.82 -22.13
N MET A 138 -14.47 -5.87 -21.23
CA MET A 138 -14.70 -6.05 -19.79
C MET A 138 -16.19 -6.12 -19.47
N CYS A 139 -17.00 -5.27 -20.10
CA CYS A 139 -18.46 -5.32 -19.94
C CYS A 139 -19.07 -6.61 -20.52
N ALA A 140 -18.57 -7.09 -21.67
CA ALA A 140 -18.98 -8.36 -22.25
C ALA A 140 -18.62 -9.56 -21.35
N ALA A 141 -17.42 -9.56 -20.76
CA ALA A 141 -17.01 -10.61 -19.82
C ALA A 141 -17.90 -10.63 -18.55
N CYS A 142 -18.29 -9.46 -18.04
CA CYS A 142 -19.27 -9.36 -16.96
C CYS A 142 -20.65 -9.90 -17.41
N ALA A 143 -21.15 -9.49 -18.58
CA ALA A 143 -22.43 -9.96 -19.11
C ALA A 143 -22.47 -11.49 -19.23
N GLN A 144 -21.40 -12.09 -19.78
CA GLN A 144 -21.25 -13.54 -19.92
C GLN A 144 -21.28 -14.25 -18.55
N ARG A 145 -20.65 -13.65 -17.54
CA ARG A 145 -20.61 -14.18 -16.17
C ARG A 145 -21.97 -14.14 -15.46
N LEU A 146 -22.81 -13.14 -15.77
CA LEU A 146 -24.09 -12.95 -15.09
C LEU A 146 -25.27 -13.65 -15.79
N TYR A 147 -25.31 -13.63 -17.12
CA TYR A 147 -26.54 -13.98 -17.86
C TYR A 147 -26.39 -15.18 -18.79
N HIS A 148 -25.18 -15.73 -18.95
CA HIS A 148 -24.88 -16.81 -19.89
C HIS A 148 -25.28 -16.55 -21.37
N ASN A 149 -25.87 -15.40 -21.71
CA ASN A 149 -26.33 -15.00 -23.04
C ASN A 149 -26.18 -13.47 -23.29
N VAL A 150 -25.94 -13.12 -24.56
CA VAL A 150 -24.96 -12.12 -25.05
C VAL A 150 -25.47 -10.67 -25.15
N SER A 151 -26.48 -10.27 -24.38
CA SER A 151 -26.85 -8.85 -24.37
C SER A 151 -25.74 -8.04 -23.72
N ALA A 152 -24.92 -7.37 -24.53
CA ALA A 152 -23.83 -6.53 -24.06
C ALA A 152 -24.37 -5.50 -23.06
N LEU A 153 -23.75 -5.45 -21.88
CA LEU A 153 -24.01 -4.36 -20.96
C LEU A 153 -23.54 -3.05 -21.60
N ASP A 154 -24.16 -1.93 -21.22
CA ASP A 154 -23.74 -0.62 -21.68
C ASP A 154 -22.27 -0.33 -21.32
N ALA A 155 -21.68 0.68 -21.97
CA ALA A 155 -20.29 1.08 -21.71
C ALA A 155 -20.04 1.58 -20.27
N GLY A 156 -21.10 1.85 -19.50
CA GLY A 156 -21.06 2.26 -18.09
C GLY A 156 -21.17 1.09 -17.11
N CYS A 157 -21.31 -0.15 -17.57
CA CYS A 157 -21.75 -1.25 -16.73
C CYS A 157 -20.89 -1.49 -15.48
N LEU A 158 -19.57 -1.33 -15.62
CA LEU A 158 -18.63 -1.52 -14.51
C LEU A 158 -18.46 -0.26 -13.64
N SER A 159 -18.82 0.92 -14.15
CA SER A 159 -18.89 2.14 -13.36
C SER A 159 -19.92 1.99 -12.26
N ASP A 160 -21.12 1.56 -12.61
CA ASP A 160 -22.21 1.36 -11.65
C ASP A 160 -21.88 0.26 -10.66
N ALA A 161 -21.31 -0.86 -11.14
CA ALA A 161 -20.88 -1.94 -10.27
C ALA A 161 -19.82 -1.48 -9.27
N LEU A 162 -18.89 -0.61 -9.67
CA LEU A 162 -17.85 -0.10 -8.80
C LEU A 162 -18.46 0.80 -7.71
N LEU A 163 -19.31 1.74 -8.11
CA LEU A 163 -19.99 2.66 -7.18
C LEU A 163 -20.90 1.91 -6.21
N ALA A 164 -21.66 0.91 -6.67
CA ALA A 164 -22.55 0.10 -5.84
C ALA A 164 -21.81 -0.80 -4.82
N ASN A 165 -20.53 -1.07 -5.08
CA ASN A 165 -19.64 -1.81 -4.18
C ASN A 165 -18.73 -0.89 -3.36
N MET A 166 -18.90 0.43 -3.42
CA MET A 166 -18.18 1.31 -2.50
C MET A 166 -18.65 1.07 -1.06
N ALA A 167 -17.67 0.94 -0.18
CA ALA A 167 -17.84 0.85 1.26
C ALA A 167 -17.17 2.07 1.90
N ASN A 168 -17.76 2.53 2.99
CA ASN A 168 -17.24 3.62 3.80
C ASN A 168 -17.23 3.16 5.26
N SER A 169 -16.14 3.40 5.96
CA SER A 169 -16.03 3.20 7.40
C SER A 169 -15.06 4.23 7.97
N THR A 170 -14.99 4.31 9.30
CA THR A 170 -13.81 4.86 9.96
C THR A 170 -12.74 3.78 10.08
N VAL A 171 -11.48 4.17 9.94
CA VAL A 171 -10.31 3.31 10.22
C VAL A 171 -9.40 4.02 11.20
N ALA A 172 -8.63 3.26 11.98
CA ALA A 172 -7.59 3.85 12.81
C ALA A 172 -6.54 4.54 11.92
N CYS A 173 -5.99 5.63 12.41
CA CYS A 173 -4.80 6.26 11.84
C CYS A 173 -3.70 6.35 12.90
N THR A 174 -2.46 6.20 12.45
CA THR A 174 -1.27 6.28 13.29
C THR A 174 -0.22 7.19 12.65
N CYS A 175 0.85 7.45 13.38
CA CYS A 175 1.95 8.31 12.95
C CYS A 175 3.18 7.46 12.64
N PHE A 176 3.96 7.85 11.63
CA PHE A 176 5.25 7.19 11.35
C PHE A 176 6.16 7.20 12.57
N SER A 177 6.21 8.32 13.31
CA SER A 177 7.00 8.44 14.54
C SER A 177 6.60 7.38 15.58
N SER A 178 5.31 7.16 15.83
CA SER A 178 4.82 6.16 16.78
C SER A 178 5.15 4.72 16.38
N LEU A 179 5.29 4.45 15.08
CA LEU A 179 5.66 3.12 14.58
C LEU A 179 7.17 2.87 14.61
N LEU A 180 7.97 3.92 14.46
CA LEU A 180 9.41 3.83 14.20
C LEU A 180 10.26 4.18 15.42
N MET A 181 9.78 5.07 16.28
CA MET A 181 10.51 5.54 17.45
C MET A 181 10.01 4.80 18.69
N PRO A 182 10.92 4.34 19.55
CA PRO A 182 10.55 3.84 20.86
C PRO A 182 10.01 5.02 21.68
N ASP A 183 8.74 4.97 22.05
CA ASP A 183 8.27 5.69 23.23
C ASP A 183 8.71 4.93 24.50
N GLU A 184 8.42 5.48 25.69
CA GLU A 184 8.68 4.79 26.96
C GLU A 184 7.93 3.44 27.06
N SER A 185 6.88 3.25 26.26
CA SER A 185 6.15 1.98 26.08
C SER A 185 6.94 0.93 25.30
N GLY A 186 8.08 1.29 24.70
CA GLY A 186 8.89 0.43 23.86
C GLY A 186 8.19 0.11 22.54
N GLY A 187 7.88 1.15 21.77
CA GLY A 187 7.15 1.17 20.49
C GLY A 187 7.32 -0.03 19.55
N LEU A 188 6.47 -0.09 18.52
CA LEU A 188 6.22 -1.29 17.71
C LEU A 188 7.48 -2.06 17.23
N ARG A 189 8.54 -1.32 16.91
CA ARG A 189 9.84 -1.89 16.55
C ARG A 189 10.51 -2.66 17.69
N MET A 190 10.51 -2.15 18.91
CA MET A 190 11.06 -2.88 20.06
C MET A 190 10.23 -4.14 20.36
N ALA A 191 8.92 -4.12 20.09
CA ALA A 191 8.10 -5.32 20.20
C ALA A 191 8.52 -6.40 19.18
N LEU A 192 8.93 -6.01 17.97
CA LEU A 192 9.51 -6.93 16.98
C LEU A 192 10.89 -7.45 17.42
N GLU A 193 11.75 -6.58 17.95
CA GLU A 193 13.08 -6.95 18.44
C GLU A 193 13.03 -7.94 19.62
N ARG A 194 12.01 -7.84 20.49
CA ARG A 194 11.81 -8.79 21.62
C ARG A 194 11.31 -10.17 21.20
N ARG A 195 10.67 -10.30 20.03
CA ARG A 195 10.02 -11.55 19.58
C ARG A 195 10.90 -12.45 18.72
N GLY A 196 12.05 -11.96 18.25
CA GLY A 196 12.97 -12.71 17.40
C GLY A 196 14.27 -13.06 18.11
N PRO A 197 14.98 -14.13 17.67
CA PRO A 197 16.40 -14.28 18.02
C PRO A 197 17.12 -13.01 17.56
N SER A 198 18.08 -12.52 18.35
CA SER A 198 18.89 -11.32 18.09
C SER A 198 19.74 -11.48 16.82
N ILE A 199 19.09 -11.46 15.64
CA ILE A 199 19.70 -11.69 14.32
C ILE A 199 20.18 -10.36 13.71
N THR A 200 19.77 -9.21 14.24
CA THR A 200 20.02 -7.93 13.60
C THR A 200 21.33 -7.30 14.02
N GLN A 201 22.31 -7.32 13.11
CA GLN A 201 23.49 -6.44 13.12
C GLN A 201 23.18 -5.02 12.61
N GLN A 202 21.94 -4.74 12.20
CA GLN A 202 21.55 -3.41 11.73
C GLN A 202 21.23 -2.47 12.91
N PRO A 203 21.53 -1.17 12.78
CA PRO A 203 21.15 -0.20 13.80
C PRO A 203 19.63 -0.19 13.98
N PRO A 204 19.15 -0.09 15.24
CA PRO A 204 17.75 -0.26 15.62
C PRO A 204 16.81 0.85 15.12
N ASN A 205 17.23 1.71 14.17
CA ASN A 205 16.39 2.77 13.61
C ASN A 205 16.43 2.87 12.07
N LYS A 206 17.07 1.93 11.37
CA LYS A 206 17.18 1.96 9.91
C LYS A 206 16.04 1.20 9.24
N ILE A 207 15.47 1.77 8.18
CA ILE A 207 14.52 1.11 7.27
C ILE A 207 15.26 0.79 5.97
N SER A 208 15.34 -0.49 5.61
CA SER A 208 15.93 -0.91 4.33
C SER A 208 15.02 -0.56 3.16
N LEU A 209 13.70 -0.69 3.32
CA LEU A 209 12.72 -0.42 2.26
C LEU A 209 11.42 0.16 2.81
N LEU A 210 11.00 1.31 2.29
CA LEU A 210 9.66 1.88 2.48
C LEU A 210 8.85 1.69 1.18
N LEU A 211 7.75 0.94 1.24
CA LEU A 211 6.82 0.74 0.12
C LEU A 211 5.52 1.51 0.38
N LEU A 212 5.09 2.33 -0.59
CA LEU A 212 3.89 3.14 -0.50
C LEU A 212 2.93 2.81 -1.64
N ASP A 213 1.85 2.11 -1.32
CA ASP A 213 0.73 1.83 -2.20
C ASP A 213 -0.58 2.34 -1.59
N ALA A 214 -0.71 3.66 -1.49
CA ALA A 214 -1.83 4.33 -0.83
C ALA A 214 -2.68 5.18 -1.80
N GLU A 215 -2.78 4.74 -3.06
CA GLU A 215 -3.90 5.08 -3.95
C GLU A 215 -4.18 6.60 -4.02
N GLY A 216 -3.14 7.38 -4.29
CA GLY A 216 -3.20 8.84 -4.48
C GLY A 216 -2.78 9.67 -3.25
N HIS A 217 -2.57 9.04 -2.09
CA HIS A 217 -2.06 9.71 -0.88
C HIS A 217 -0.54 9.61 -0.69
N THR A 218 0.17 9.07 -1.67
CA THR A 218 1.62 8.87 -1.62
C THR A 218 2.39 10.15 -1.27
N LEU A 219 2.02 11.30 -1.83
CA LEU A 219 2.71 12.56 -1.52
C LEU A 219 2.55 12.94 -0.04
N GLN A 220 1.35 12.79 0.51
CA GLN A 220 1.05 13.10 1.90
C GLN A 220 1.83 12.17 2.84
N LEU A 221 1.92 10.88 2.50
CA LEU A 221 2.75 9.92 3.23
C LEU A 221 4.23 10.32 3.21
N LEU A 222 4.75 10.70 2.04
CA LEU A 222 6.12 11.19 1.92
C LEU A 222 6.36 12.47 2.72
N GLN A 223 5.40 13.40 2.76
CA GLN A 223 5.49 14.62 3.57
C GLN A 223 5.53 14.36 5.07
N GLN A 224 5.01 13.21 5.50
CA GLN A 224 5.00 12.83 6.90
C GLN A 224 6.15 11.97 7.33
N PHE A 225 6.77 11.26 6.39
CA PHE A 225 7.87 10.42 6.73
C PHE A 225 9.02 11.26 7.31
N PRO A 226 9.55 10.94 8.51
CA PRO A 226 10.56 11.75 9.18
C PRO A 226 11.97 11.47 8.62
N PHE A 227 12.20 11.85 7.36
CA PHE A 227 13.45 11.57 6.64
C PHE A 227 14.72 12.09 7.35
N SER A 228 14.61 13.14 8.16
CA SER A 228 15.73 13.71 8.92
C SER A 228 16.16 12.87 10.12
N SER A 229 15.25 12.10 10.72
CA SER A 229 15.51 11.33 11.94
C SER A 229 15.43 9.82 11.74
N THR A 230 14.92 9.34 10.61
CA THR A 230 14.83 7.91 10.30
C THR A 230 15.61 7.58 9.03
N PRO A 231 16.77 6.92 9.14
CA PRO A 231 17.55 6.48 7.99
C PRO A 231 16.76 5.48 7.13
N ILE A 232 16.53 5.80 5.86
CA ILE A 232 15.97 4.87 4.87
C ILE A 232 16.95 4.65 3.72
N ILE A 233 17.08 3.41 3.22
CA ILE A 233 17.90 3.10 2.03
C ILE A 233 17.11 3.33 0.73
N ARG A 234 15.89 2.80 0.65
CA ARG A 234 15.05 2.87 -0.56
C ARG A 234 13.61 3.20 -0.25
N VAL A 235 13.01 3.99 -1.15
CA VAL A 235 11.57 4.27 -1.17
C VAL A 235 11.01 3.78 -2.50
N GLY A 236 9.94 2.99 -2.43
CA GLY A 236 9.13 2.56 -3.55
C GLY A 236 7.73 3.11 -3.44
N TYR A 237 7.17 3.57 -4.56
CA TYR A 237 5.79 4.01 -4.56
C TYR A 237 5.12 3.84 -5.93
N ALA A 238 3.80 3.75 -5.93
CA ALA A 238 2.96 3.68 -7.12
C ALA A 238 2.66 5.08 -7.71
N PRO A 239 3.32 5.53 -8.80
CA PRO A 239 3.15 6.88 -9.32
C PRO A 239 1.90 7.04 -10.20
N TYR A 240 1.30 5.93 -10.65
CA TYR A 240 0.16 5.95 -11.59
C TYR A 240 -1.11 6.52 -10.94
N HIS A 241 -1.20 6.46 -9.62
CA HIS A 241 -2.25 7.09 -8.82
C HIS A 241 -2.05 8.58 -8.60
N MET A 242 -0.95 9.15 -9.07
CA MET A 242 -0.62 10.56 -8.89
C MET A 242 -0.71 11.32 -10.21
N HIS A 243 -1.43 12.45 -10.20
CA HIS A 243 -1.32 13.42 -11.27
C HIS A 243 0.12 13.93 -11.43
N ALA A 244 0.50 14.34 -12.64
CA ALA A 244 1.86 14.75 -12.97
C ALA A 244 2.42 15.83 -12.02
N GLY A 245 1.59 16.79 -11.60
CA GLY A 245 1.98 17.81 -10.63
C GLY A 245 2.31 17.26 -9.23
N THR A 246 1.49 16.33 -8.74
CA THR A 246 1.70 15.63 -7.46
C THR A 246 2.97 14.78 -7.50
N ARG A 247 3.19 14.06 -8.62
CA ARG A 247 4.41 13.27 -8.83
C ARG A 247 5.66 14.14 -8.81
N ARG A 248 5.66 15.30 -9.47
CA ARG A 248 6.81 16.24 -9.42
C ARG A 248 7.10 16.70 -7.99
N LYS A 249 6.07 16.97 -7.19
CA LYS A 249 6.23 17.34 -5.78
C LYS A 249 6.83 16.19 -4.95
N ALA A 250 6.41 14.95 -5.20
CA ALA A 250 6.94 13.76 -4.53
C ALA A 250 8.43 13.55 -4.85
N VAL A 251 8.80 13.68 -6.12
CA VAL A 251 10.20 13.61 -6.56
C VAL A 251 11.05 14.70 -5.90
N ALA A 252 10.60 15.96 -5.97
CA ALA A 252 11.32 17.09 -5.36
C ALA A 252 11.47 16.94 -3.84
N LEU A 253 10.49 16.33 -3.16
CA LEU A 253 10.58 16.02 -1.74
C LEU A 253 11.67 14.99 -1.46
N LEU A 254 11.69 13.89 -2.20
CA LEU A 254 12.69 12.83 -2.08
C LEU A 254 14.09 13.35 -2.40
N GLU A 255 14.24 14.21 -3.41
CA GLU A 255 15.52 14.85 -3.75
C GLU A 255 16.03 15.77 -2.64
N ARG A 256 15.15 16.56 -2.01
CA ARG A 256 15.50 17.36 -0.81
C ARG A 256 15.92 16.50 0.39
N ALA A 257 15.43 15.27 0.46
CA ALA A 257 15.87 14.27 1.42
C ALA A 257 17.11 13.48 0.96
N ASN A 258 17.84 13.99 -0.05
CA ASN A 258 19.04 13.41 -0.65
C ASN A 258 18.83 12.09 -1.42
N PHE A 259 17.61 11.74 -1.81
CA PHE A 259 17.39 10.57 -2.64
C PHE A 259 17.60 10.88 -4.13
N THR A 260 18.23 9.96 -4.86
CA THR A 260 18.20 9.95 -6.32
C THR A 260 16.93 9.25 -6.79
N HIS A 261 16.06 9.98 -7.48
CA HIS A 261 14.89 9.40 -8.12
C HIS A 261 15.30 8.57 -9.34
N VAL A 262 14.81 7.33 -9.42
CA VAL A 262 15.07 6.42 -10.53
C VAL A 262 13.75 5.98 -11.14
N ARG A 263 13.33 6.70 -12.18
CA ARG A 263 12.17 6.34 -12.98
C ARG A 263 12.32 4.91 -13.51
N THR A 264 11.20 4.21 -13.60
CA THR A 264 11.17 2.85 -14.16
C THR A 264 10.23 2.78 -15.33
N ASN A 265 10.48 1.82 -16.21
CA ASN A 265 9.54 1.43 -17.26
C ASN A 265 8.46 0.48 -16.74
N TRP A 266 8.48 0.15 -15.44
CA TRP A 266 7.46 -0.69 -14.84
C TRP A 266 6.20 0.15 -14.66
N ARG A 267 5.10 -0.34 -15.24
CA ARG A 267 3.84 0.40 -15.41
C ARG A 267 3.25 0.93 -14.10
N HIS A 268 3.74 0.46 -12.94
CA HIS A 268 3.10 0.70 -11.66
C HIS A 268 4.03 1.18 -10.53
N SER A 269 5.32 1.49 -10.76
CA SER A 269 6.19 2.00 -9.67
C SER A 269 7.32 2.92 -10.10
N ASP A 270 7.58 3.90 -9.24
CA ASP A 270 8.78 4.72 -9.20
C ASP A 270 9.57 4.39 -7.92
N TRP A 271 10.87 4.67 -7.95
CA TRP A 271 11.74 4.43 -6.80
C TRP A 271 12.68 5.60 -6.56
N ALA A 272 13.11 5.71 -5.31
CA ALA A 272 14.17 6.62 -4.92
C ALA A 272 15.19 5.89 -4.05
N ARG A 273 16.47 6.22 -4.23
CA ARG A 273 17.60 5.59 -3.54
C ARG A 273 18.38 6.65 -2.76
N ALA A 274 18.62 6.41 -1.47
CA ALA A 274 19.49 7.26 -0.67
C ALA A 274 20.95 7.18 -1.18
N PRO A 275 21.79 8.19 -0.91
CA PRO A 275 23.20 8.13 -1.25
C PRO A 275 23.85 6.92 -0.57
N ARG A 276 24.87 6.32 -1.19
CA ARG A 276 25.72 5.41 -0.44
C ARG A 276 26.51 6.26 0.55
N HIS A 277 26.14 6.25 1.81
CA HIS A 277 27.06 6.68 2.86
C HIS A 277 28.20 5.66 2.85
N SER A 278 29.39 6.10 2.44
CA SER A 278 30.64 5.36 2.60
C SER A 278 30.93 5.27 4.09
N GLY A 279 30.37 4.26 4.73
CA GLY A 279 30.63 3.87 6.11
C GLY A 279 31.00 2.40 6.16
#